data_AF-A0A960YQB1-F1
#
_entry.id   AF-A0A960YQB1-F1
#
_cell.length_a   1.000
_cell.length_b   1.000
_cell.length_c   1.000
_cell.angle_alpha   90.00
_cell.angle_beta   90.00
_cell.angle_gamma   90.00
#
_symmetry.space_group_name_H-M   'P 1'
#
loop_
_entity.id
_entity.type
_entity.pdbx_description
1 polymer ?
#
loop_
_entity_poly.entity_id
_entity_poly.type
_entity_poly.pdbx_seq_one_letter_code
_entity_poly.pdbx_strand_id
1 'polypeptide(L)'
;MSFPKNVTIPLLVALLLSSCGGSGSGDMSGLLMLGSTNEQRPATRVELTLFDINGQPLRNTLVHYSEKAGASSLVNLSEVRTSNNGELSLYLPEGFYTFEVFSLDAGFELFVVSGQEPFFLPIAARSGYIEVAFGLHGYPASGGSGNSGGEPGGGDGGDTNDPDPQPIYRSISVFTSGLEGTATVRNQFNNETIQIRRNGYAAFPTTIEDGTSYNISLVASPSEQVCSLKDKAGYVSMSMPVVRLECSTPEPLFTVSGVVEGLYRDIYLGLSGQGEYIRIWNDDGSDKSFSFRTELKAGESYDIVIPAIPYNFSCEIENGSGTITDHDIQDVRVVCTEPQAPVPPRPVEVSTLDLEGISYLYGIDYSPNGYLYLSHNGENVIEVHPDTGQTRVVLQEGPENGNPEFDTISGITVAPDGTIFLNDTEFFTTYRISTRYEISVFLDQYVAFTAFDLDVGPDGYVYIADYGNERILKVDQEGNFTVLAQLDHNPMGLIVGEDGAVYFTVAQISNVYKLKHGVVSRLAGADGCGFMDGTGVHGYFCNPDGLAMDPDGNIIVADRFNNAIRRVTPDGVVTTVAGTGEEGSRDGSGSEATFSSPRRVTTLPDGRIAVTARQGAIRIIRPVDGLQ
;
A
#
# COMPACT_ATOMS: atom_id res chain seq x y z
N MET A 1 -12.26 25.75 19.20
CA MET A 1 -11.51 26.10 17.98
C MET A 1 -10.94 24.80 17.43
N SER A 2 -11.23 24.47 16.18
CA SER A 2 -10.68 23.30 15.49
C SER A 2 -9.33 23.62 14.88
N PHE A 3 -8.32 22.80 15.15
CA PHE A 3 -7.04 22.83 14.42
C PHE A 3 -7.06 21.73 13.33
N PRO A 4 -6.41 21.94 12.18
CA PRO A 4 -6.48 21.01 11.04
C PRO A 4 -5.67 19.73 11.29
N LYS A 5 -6.02 18.66 10.56
CA LYS A 5 -5.18 17.47 10.39
C LYS A 5 -3.91 17.86 9.60
N ASN A 6 -2.89 18.32 10.32
CA ASN A 6 -1.45 18.30 9.99
C ASN A 6 -0.72 19.21 11.00
N VAL A 7 -0.55 18.71 12.23
CA VAL A 7 0.29 19.35 13.26
C VAL A 7 1.36 18.36 13.68
N THR A 8 2.58 18.58 13.20
CA THR A 8 3.77 17.87 13.67
C THR A 8 4.10 18.32 15.08
N ILE A 9 3.89 17.46 16.08
CA ILE A 9 4.35 17.72 17.45
C ILE A 9 5.79 17.18 17.56
N PRO A 10 6.79 18.01 17.91
CA PRO A 10 8.16 17.53 18.06
C PRO A 10 8.25 16.57 19.26
N LEU A 11 8.82 15.39 19.04
CA LEU A 11 9.11 14.42 20.09
C LEU A 11 10.27 14.94 20.95
N LEU A 12 9.99 15.31 22.20
CA LEU A 12 11.00 15.79 23.14
C LEU A 12 11.60 14.61 23.92
N VAL A 13 12.83 14.21 23.57
CA VAL A 13 13.61 13.24 24.35
C VAL A 13 14.62 14.01 25.20
N ALA A 14 14.46 13.98 26.52
CA ALA A 14 15.38 14.61 27.46
C ALA A 14 16.34 13.57 28.08
N LEU A 15 17.63 13.72 27.80
CA LEU A 15 18.71 12.96 28.45
C LEU A 15 19.38 13.85 29.50
N LEU A 16 19.11 13.59 30.77
CA LEU A 16 19.80 14.22 31.90
C LEU A 16 20.97 13.33 32.35
N LEU A 17 22.19 13.67 31.93
CA LEU A 17 23.42 13.08 32.45
C LEU A 17 23.93 13.93 33.61
N SER A 18 23.64 13.52 34.85
CA SER A 18 24.19 14.14 36.06
C SER A 18 25.47 13.43 36.50
N SER A 19 26.64 14.06 36.32
CA SER A 19 27.88 13.59 36.95
C SER A 19 27.98 14.10 38.39
N CYS A 20 27.89 13.20 39.37
CA CYS A 20 28.11 13.57 40.77
C CYS A 20 29.63 13.53 41.07
N GLY A 21 30.30 14.68 40.99
CA GLY A 21 31.74 14.82 41.21
C GLY A 21 32.10 16.16 41.85
N GLY A 22 33.03 16.16 42.81
CA GLY A 22 33.23 17.29 43.73
C GLY A 22 33.94 18.51 43.14
N SER A 23 33.44 19.69 43.53
CA SER A 23 34.13 21.00 43.56
C SER A 23 34.94 21.43 42.32
N GLY A 24 34.36 22.34 41.53
CA GLY A 24 35.15 23.46 40.98
C GLY A 24 35.39 23.53 39.47
N SER A 25 34.40 23.22 38.62
CA SER A 25 34.27 23.84 37.29
C SER A 25 32.83 23.69 36.79
N GLY A 26 32.37 24.58 35.90
CA GLY A 26 30.95 24.70 35.54
C GLY A 26 30.40 23.51 34.76
N ASP A 27 29.17 23.10 35.10
CA ASP A 27 28.46 22.00 34.48
C ASP A 27 28.22 22.23 32.98
N MET A 28 28.47 21.21 32.16
CA MET A 28 28.03 21.16 30.76
C MET A 28 27.00 20.05 30.58
N SER A 29 25.78 20.43 30.21
CA SER A 29 24.74 19.51 29.76
C SER A 29 24.48 19.74 28.27
N GLY A 30 24.59 18.69 27.45
CA GLY A 30 24.34 18.74 26.01
C GLY A 30 22.98 18.14 25.65
N LEU A 31 22.21 18.83 24.81
CA LEU A 31 20.91 18.36 24.31
C LEU A 31 21.08 17.82 22.88
N LEU A 32 20.69 16.56 22.65
CA LEU A 32 20.63 15.95 21.32
C LEU A 32 19.17 15.99 20.82
N MET A 33 18.92 16.61 19.66
CA MET A 33 17.62 16.58 19.00
C MET A 33 17.73 15.89 17.64
N LEU A 34 16.81 14.96 17.37
CA LEU A 34 16.65 14.30 16.08
C LEU A 34 15.29 14.70 15.51
N GLY A 35 15.29 15.22 14.28
CA GLY A 35 14.08 15.57 13.54
C GLY A 35 14.00 14.75 12.25
N SER A 36 12.81 14.22 11.96
CA SER A 36 12.48 13.57 10.69
C SER A 36 11.26 14.25 10.06
N THR A 37 11.24 14.37 8.74
CA THR A 37 10.11 14.84 7.95
C THR A 37 9.70 13.74 6.98
N ASN A 38 8.48 13.20 7.14
CA ASN A 38 7.91 12.23 6.20
C ASN A 38 7.44 12.94 4.92
N GLU A 39 8.34 13.09 3.94
CA GLU A 39 7.98 13.21 2.51
C GLU A 39 9.00 12.45 1.65
N GLN A 40 8.50 11.66 0.70
CA GLN A 40 9.34 11.07 -0.36
C GLN A 40 9.77 12.15 -1.36
N ARG A 41 11.01 12.64 -1.23
CA ARG A 41 11.72 13.39 -2.28
C ARG A 41 13.19 12.98 -2.30
N PRO A 42 13.85 12.94 -3.47
CA PRO A 42 15.29 12.72 -3.53
C PRO A 42 16.06 13.92 -2.94
N ALA A 43 17.08 13.63 -2.14
CA ALA A 43 17.99 14.59 -1.51
C ALA A 43 17.37 15.56 -0.45
N THR A 44 16.75 15.01 0.59
CA THR A 44 16.41 15.78 1.80
C THR A 44 17.65 15.94 2.72
N ARG A 45 18.08 17.17 2.94
CA ARG A 45 19.24 17.51 3.79
C ARG A 45 18.81 17.62 5.26
N VAL A 46 19.24 16.67 6.10
CA VAL A 46 19.02 16.73 7.55
C VAL A 46 20.05 17.67 8.19
N GLU A 47 19.61 18.83 8.69
CA GLU A 47 20.47 19.76 9.43
C GLU A 47 20.37 19.51 10.95
N LEU A 48 21.47 19.06 11.56
CA LEU A 48 21.63 18.97 13.00
C LEU A 48 22.14 20.30 13.55
N THR A 49 21.35 20.98 14.38
CA THR A 49 21.74 22.23 15.05
C THR A 49 22.01 21.96 16.52
N LEU A 50 23.24 22.24 16.97
CA LEU A 50 23.62 22.18 18.38
C LEU A 50 23.36 23.53 19.04
N PHE A 51 22.91 23.52 20.30
CA PHE A 51 22.61 24.72 21.08
C PHE A 51 23.42 24.74 22.39
N ASP A 52 23.73 25.94 22.88
CA ASP A 52 24.32 26.12 24.21
C ASP A 52 23.28 26.01 25.34
N ILE A 53 23.75 26.07 26.60
CA ILE A 53 22.89 25.99 27.79
C ILE A 53 21.87 27.14 27.92
N ASN A 54 21.97 28.18 27.09
CA ASN A 54 21.06 29.33 27.03
C ASN A 54 20.14 29.27 25.78
N GLY A 55 20.19 28.19 25.01
CA GLY A 55 19.38 27.99 23.81
C GLY A 55 19.86 28.76 22.57
N GLN A 56 21.12 29.19 22.51
CA GLN A 56 21.70 29.83 21.32
C GLN A 56 22.37 28.80 20.38
N PRO A 57 22.11 28.84 19.06
CA PRO A 57 22.67 27.87 18.12
C PRO A 57 24.17 28.10 17.89
N LEU A 58 24.96 27.04 18.05
CA LEU A 58 26.38 26.99 17.75
C LEU A 58 26.57 27.01 16.22
N ARG A 59 27.30 28.00 15.70
CA ARG A 59 27.46 28.19 14.25
C ARG A 59 28.45 27.21 13.62
N ASN A 60 28.15 26.79 12.39
CA ASN A 60 28.96 25.97 11.49
C ASN A 60 29.29 24.55 12.01
N THR A 61 28.27 23.69 12.14
CA THR A 61 28.44 22.23 12.14
C THR A 61 27.70 21.65 10.95
N LEU A 62 28.37 20.83 10.14
CA LEU A 62 27.83 20.32 8.88
C LEU A 62 28.21 18.84 8.76
N VAL A 63 27.24 17.96 8.95
CA VAL A 63 27.43 16.50 8.84
C VAL A 63 26.86 16.05 7.50
N HIS A 64 27.66 15.35 6.70
CA HIS A 64 27.21 14.77 5.44
C HIS A 64 26.77 13.31 5.63
N TYR A 65 25.56 13.01 5.17
CA TYR A 65 25.08 11.65 4.95
C TYR A 65 25.23 11.28 3.47
N SER A 66 25.56 10.02 3.18
CA SER A 66 25.67 9.50 1.81
C SER A 66 25.05 8.11 1.77
N GLU A 67 23.95 7.97 1.05
CA GLU A 67 23.21 6.72 0.95
C GLU A 67 23.80 5.84 -0.16
N LYS A 68 24.18 4.61 0.18
CA LYS A 68 24.37 3.54 -0.81
C LYS A 68 23.84 2.25 -0.22
N ALA A 69 22.82 1.69 -0.86
CA ALA A 69 22.14 0.51 -0.38
C ALA A 69 23.08 -0.70 -0.24
N GLY A 70 22.93 -1.47 0.84
CA GLY A 70 23.50 -2.82 0.96
C GLY A 70 24.84 -2.97 1.69
N ALA A 71 25.29 -2.00 2.51
CA ALA A 71 26.49 -2.17 3.34
C ALA A 71 26.31 -1.66 4.79
N SER A 72 26.51 -2.55 5.76
CA SER A 72 26.61 -2.22 7.18
C SER A 72 27.78 -1.27 7.44
N SER A 73 27.49 -0.05 7.92
CA SER A 73 28.49 0.98 8.15
C SER A 73 28.85 1.08 9.64
N LEU A 74 29.99 0.51 10.03
CA LEU A 74 30.57 0.70 11.36
C LEU A 74 31.03 2.15 11.54
N VAL A 75 30.39 2.87 12.46
CA VAL A 75 30.86 4.20 12.91
C VAL A 75 31.77 4.00 14.12
N ASN A 76 33.09 4.04 13.88
CA ASN A 76 34.09 3.94 14.94
C ASN A 76 34.36 5.32 15.56
N LEU A 77 33.97 5.53 16.81
CA LEU A 77 34.18 6.78 17.57
C LEU A 77 35.41 6.68 18.48
N SER A 78 36.59 6.62 17.87
CA SER A 78 37.88 6.71 18.55
C SER A 78 38.71 7.88 18.00
N GLU A 79 39.29 8.69 18.90
CA GLU A 79 40.05 9.93 18.60
C GLU A 79 39.28 11.09 17.94
N VAL A 80 39.96 11.88 17.09
CA VAL A 80 39.88 13.35 16.94
C VAL A 80 40.56 14.06 18.17
N ARG A 81 41.03 15.34 18.14
CA ARG A 81 41.36 16.19 19.36
C ARG A 81 41.44 17.72 19.09
N THR A 82 40.82 18.58 19.94
CA THR A 82 40.86 20.06 19.73
C THR A 82 42.23 20.70 19.96
N SER A 83 42.85 21.15 18.87
CA SER A 83 43.75 22.31 18.87
C SER A 83 43.59 23.12 17.58
N ASN A 84 43.14 24.38 17.70
CA ASN A 84 43.04 25.52 16.76
C ASN A 84 42.68 25.35 15.26
N ASN A 85 42.66 24.15 14.68
CA ASN A 85 42.49 23.88 13.25
C ASN A 85 41.33 22.90 12.93
N GLY A 86 40.33 22.75 13.82
CA GLY A 86 39.00 22.28 13.42
C GLY A 86 38.62 20.80 13.63
N GLU A 87 39.15 20.12 14.64
CA GLU A 87 38.77 18.74 14.99
C GLU A 87 38.40 18.60 16.50
N LEU A 88 37.26 17.93 16.82
CA LEU A 88 36.68 17.72 18.18
C LEU A 88 37.37 16.57 18.98
N SER A 89 36.71 15.76 19.84
CA SER A 89 37.30 15.10 21.02
C SER A 89 36.32 14.38 21.98
N LEU A 90 36.13 13.06 21.82
CA LEU A 90 35.62 12.15 22.85
C LEU A 90 36.73 11.23 23.41
N TYR A 91 36.63 10.87 24.69
CA TYR A 91 37.47 9.89 25.40
C TYR A 91 36.56 9.15 26.40
N LEU A 92 36.56 7.82 26.39
CA LEU A 92 35.76 6.97 27.29
C LEU A 92 36.69 6.06 28.09
N PRO A 93 36.43 5.77 29.38
CA PRO A 93 37.23 4.82 30.16
C PRO A 93 37.04 3.39 29.62
N GLU A 94 38.07 2.55 29.84
CA GLU A 94 38.28 1.29 29.10
C GLU A 94 37.06 0.35 29.04
N GLY A 95 36.60 0.07 27.83
CA GLY A 95 35.56 -0.89 27.50
C GLY A 95 35.20 -0.76 26.01
N PHE A 96 35.12 -1.88 25.30
CA PHE A 96 34.61 -1.89 23.92
C PHE A 96 33.09 -1.89 23.95
N TYR A 97 32.48 -0.85 23.38
CA TYR A 97 31.02 -0.73 23.23
C TYR A 97 30.66 -0.76 21.75
N THR A 98 29.59 -1.48 21.41
CA THR A 98 29.06 -1.57 20.05
C THR A 98 27.58 -1.22 20.10
N PHE A 99 27.12 -0.38 19.17
CA PHE A 99 25.73 0.04 19.08
C PHE A 99 25.21 -0.32 17.69
N GLU A 100 24.12 -1.08 17.64
CA GLU A 100 23.35 -1.31 16.41
C GLU A 100 21.95 -0.73 16.59
N VAL A 101 21.41 -0.15 15.52
CA VAL A 101 20.06 0.41 15.46
C VAL A 101 19.39 -0.16 14.22
N PHE A 102 18.25 -0.81 14.41
CA PHE A 102 17.43 -1.36 13.33
C PHE A 102 16.11 -0.60 13.25
N SER A 103 15.57 -0.49 12.04
CA SER A 103 14.22 0.00 11.78
C SER A 103 13.34 -1.18 11.37
N LEU A 104 12.18 -1.32 11.99
CA LEU A 104 11.11 -2.23 11.58
C LEU A 104 9.80 -1.46 11.59
N ASP A 105 8.88 -1.81 10.68
CA ASP A 105 7.75 -0.95 10.27
C ASP A 105 6.65 -0.71 11.33
N ALA A 106 6.86 -1.11 12.59
CA ALA A 106 5.94 -0.87 13.70
C ALA A 106 6.63 -0.76 15.08
N GLY A 107 7.49 0.26 15.26
CA GLY A 107 7.98 0.68 16.58
C GLY A 107 9.50 0.62 16.76
N PHE A 108 10.01 1.36 17.76
CA PHE A 108 11.42 1.40 18.11
C PHE A 108 11.71 0.50 19.32
N GLU A 109 12.65 -0.43 19.18
CA GLU A 109 13.32 -1.10 20.31
C GLU A 109 14.80 -0.70 20.36
N LEU A 110 15.32 -0.45 21.57
CA LEU A 110 16.72 -0.11 21.79
C LEU A 110 17.42 -1.29 22.47
N PHE A 111 18.34 -1.94 21.75
CA PHE A 111 19.17 -3.00 22.31
C PHE A 111 20.49 -2.43 22.85
N VAL A 112 20.84 -2.78 24.09
CA VAL A 112 22.13 -2.47 24.70
C VAL A 112 22.80 -3.78 25.10
N VAL A 113 23.76 -4.23 24.28
CA VAL A 113 24.53 -5.45 24.55
C VAL A 113 25.79 -5.08 25.34
N SER A 114 25.76 -5.32 26.65
CA SER A 114 26.96 -5.31 27.49
C SER A 114 27.62 -6.70 27.48
N GLY A 115 28.95 -6.76 27.50
CA GLY A 115 29.72 -7.97 27.23
C GLY A 115 29.68 -9.10 28.28
N GLN A 116 28.79 -9.05 29.27
CA GLN A 116 28.56 -10.12 30.28
C GLN A 116 27.06 -10.22 30.61
N GLU A 117 26.42 -11.25 30.02
CA GLU A 117 25.01 -11.68 30.11
C GLU A 117 23.90 -10.65 29.74
N PRO A 118 22.85 -11.08 29.01
CA PRO A 118 21.74 -10.21 28.63
C PRO A 118 20.73 -10.02 29.77
N PHE A 119 20.38 -8.77 30.05
CA PHE A 119 19.31 -8.42 31.00
C PHE A 119 18.09 -7.89 30.24
N PHE A 120 16.90 -8.38 30.57
CA PHE A 120 15.65 -7.95 29.96
C PHE A 120 14.97 -6.87 30.80
N LEU A 121 14.63 -5.74 30.17
CA LEU A 121 13.82 -4.67 30.76
C LEU A 121 12.48 -4.57 29.99
N PRO A 122 11.34 -4.89 30.61
CA PRO A 122 10.04 -4.68 29.98
C PRO A 122 9.66 -3.20 30.02
N ILE A 123 9.57 -2.55 28.86
CA ILE A 123 9.10 -1.17 28.74
C ILE A 123 7.58 -1.20 28.58
N ALA A 124 6.85 -0.66 29.57
CA ALA A 124 5.40 -0.49 29.47
C ALA A 124 5.08 0.90 28.93
N ALA A 125 4.71 1.00 27.65
CA ALA A 125 4.27 2.26 27.06
C ALA A 125 2.93 2.73 27.67
N ARG A 126 2.88 3.99 28.12
CA ARG A 126 1.62 4.74 28.28
C ARG A 126 1.76 6.07 27.55
N SER A 127 0.63 6.56 27.05
CA SER A 127 0.53 7.71 26.15
C SER A 127 1.23 8.95 26.70
N GLY A 128 2.32 9.38 26.05
CA GLY A 128 2.89 10.72 26.20
C GLY A 128 4.39 10.78 26.49
N TYR A 129 4.90 9.96 27.41
CA TYR A 129 6.30 10.05 27.89
C TYR A 129 6.85 8.69 28.32
N ILE A 130 8.17 8.51 28.19
CA ILE A 130 8.93 7.37 28.73
C ILE A 130 9.78 7.88 29.90
N GLU A 131 9.68 7.24 31.05
CA GLU A 131 10.44 7.58 32.26
C GLU A 131 11.40 6.42 32.59
N VAL A 132 12.70 6.70 32.70
CA VAL A 132 13.74 5.70 33.00
C VAL A 132 14.55 6.19 34.21
N ALA A 133 14.50 5.44 35.31
CA ALA A 133 15.22 5.76 36.54
C ALA A 133 16.40 4.81 36.76
N PHE A 134 17.59 5.36 36.99
CA PHE A 134 18.80 4.60 37.35
C PHE A 134 19.10 4.76 38.83
N GLY A 135 19.22 3.64 39.56
CA GLY A 135 19.71 3.61 40.95
C GLY A 135 21.16 3.16 41.00
N LEU A 136 22.09 4.05 41.36
CA LEU A 136 23.50 3.70 41.58
C LEU A 136 23.77 3.41 43.06
N HIS A 137 24.03 2.14 43.39
CA HIS A 137 24.57 1.76 44.69
C HIS A 137 26.09 1.94 44.71
N GLY A 138 26.59 2.79 45.61
CA GLY A 138 28.02 2.90 45.89
C GLY A 138 28.51 1.76 46.79
N TYR A 139 29.38 0.90 46.28
CA TYR A 139 30.22 0.03 47.12
C TYR A 139 31.40 0.84 47.67
N PRO A 140 31.75 0.73 48.97
CA PRO A 140 32.91 1.42 49.52
C PRO A 140 34.21 0.79 49.01
N ALA A 141 35.09 1.60 48.43
CA ALA A 141 36.38 1.15 47.93
C ALA A 141 37.37 0.87 49.08
N SER A 142 37.91 -0.34 49.13
CA SER A 142 39.00 -0.72 50.02
C SER A 142 40.34 -0.15 49.52
N GLY A 143 40.59 1.12 49.77
CA GLY A 143 41.83 1.81 49.42
C GLY A 143 43.00 1.43 50.33
N GLY A 144 43.82 0.46 49.92
CA GLY A 144 45.09 0.17 50.57
C GLY A 144 46.23 1.02 50.00
N SER A 145 46.71 2.01 50.75
CA SER A 145 47.96 2.75 50.45
C SER A 145 48.98 2.55 51.57
N GLY A 146 50.17 2.07 51.24
CA GLY A 146 51.20 1.79 52.22
C GLY A 146 52.02 3.00 52.67
N ASN A 147 52.26 3.04 53.99
CA ASN A 147 53.56 3.35 54.62
C ASN A 147 54.00 4.82 54.81
N SER A 148 53.88 5.31 56.06
CA SER A 148 55.04 5.84 56.81
C SER A 148 54.73 5.82 58.32
N GLY A 149 55.75 5.60 59.16
CA GLY A 149 55.56 5.18 60.56
C GLY A 149 55.36 6.31 61.59
N GLY A 150 54.83 5.94 62.76
CA GLY A 150 54.67 6.78 63.94
C GLY A 150 53.92 6.06 65.06
N GLU A 151 54.65 5.56 66.05
CA GLU A 151 54.13 4.90 67.27
C GLU A 151 54.41 5.81 68.50
N PRO A 152 53.83 5.57 69.69
CA PRO A 152 52.46 5.90 70.04
C PRO A 152 52.36 7.01 71.13
N GLY A 153 51.19 7.64 71.26
CA GLY A 153 50.89 8.60 72.33
C GLY A 153 49.48 8.39 72.89
N GLY A 154 49.38 8.06 74.18
CA GLY A 154 48.10 7.68 74.82
C GLY A 154 47.20 8.84 75.20
N GLY A 155 45.91 8.53 75.35
CA GLY A 155 44.86 9.43 75.84
C GLY A 155 43.68 8.60 76.35
N ASP A 156 43.65 8.38 77.67
CA ASP A 156 42.67 7.57 78.38
C ASP A 156 41.40 8.38 78.74
N GLY A 157 40.28 7.70 79.00
CA GLY A 157 39.11 8.25 79.69
C GLY A 157 38.12 9.06 78.84
N GLY A 158 37.05 8.41 78.38
CA GLY A 158 35.96 9.04 77.62
C GLY A 158 34.66 8.24 77.64
N ASP A 159 34.26 7.77 78.82
CA ASP A 159 33.04 6.96 79.04
C ASP A 159 31.77 7.75 78.67
N THR A 160 31.38 7.63 77.40
CA THR A 160 30.15 8.19 76.84
C THR A 160 29.15 7.06 76.68
N ASN A 161 28.38 6.82 77.74
CA ASN A 161 27.11 6.10 77.66
C ASN A 161 26.10 6.97 76.91
N ASP A 162 26.30 7.12 75.60
CA ASP A 162 25.25 7.55 74.68
C ASP A 162 24.26 6.37 74.59
N PRO A 163 22.98 6.54 74.97
CA PRO A 163 22.02 5.44 74.89
C PRO A 163 21.83 5.05 73.43
N ASP A 164 22.21 3.81 73.10
CA ASP A 164 22.08 3.19 71.78
C ASP A 164 20.73 3.59 71.13
N PRO A 165 20.73 4.23 69.95
CA PRO A 165 19.55 4.87 69.39
C PRO A 165 18.39 3.89 69.31
N GLN A 166 17.32 4.19 70.06
CA GLN A 166 16.21 3.25 70.24
C GLN A 166 15.59 2.89 68.87
N PRO A 167 15.42 1.59 68.56
CA PRO A 167 14.92 1.16 67.26
C PRO A 167 13.51 1.74 67.00
N ILE A 168 13.35 2.36 65.84
CA ILE A 168 12.10 3.01 65.43
C ILE A 168 11.22 1.98 64.72
N TYR A 169 10.04 1.70 65.26
CA TYR A 169 9.08 0.77 64.66
C TYR A 169 7.94 1.51 63.93
N ARG A 170 7.52 1.00 62.76
CA ARG A 170 6.43 1.57 61.93
C ARG A 170 5.51 0.48 61.39
N SER A 171 4.23 0.80 61.21
CA SER A 171 3.27 -0.09 60.55
C SER A 171 3.32 0.08 59.03
N ILE A 172 3.17 -1.03 58.29
CA ILE A 172 2.95 -1.01 56.85
C ILE A 172 1.47 -0.73 56.60
N SER A 173 1.16 0.18 55.69
CA SER A 173 -0.21 0.51 55.30
C SER A 173 -0.51 0.02 53.89
N VAL A 174 -1.76 -0.38 53.66
CA VAL A 174 -2.30 -0.73 52.36
C VAL A 174 -3.41 0.26 52.02
N PHE A 175 -3.22 1.06 50.99
CA PHE A 175 -4.25 1.93 50.42
C PHE A 175 -5.03 1.15 49.36
N THR A 176 -6.36 1.12 49.49
CA THR A 176 -7.23 0.33 48.62
C THR A 176 -8.22 1.20 47.86
N SER A 177 -8.36 0.94 46.56
CA SER A 177 -9.32 1.62 45.67
C SER A 177 -10.03 0.61 44.77
N GLY A 178 -11.31 0.88 44.47
CA GLY A 178 -12.14 0.07 43.59
C GLY A 178 -12.62 -1.28 44.17
N LEU A 179 -12.34 -1.56 45.46
CA LEU A 179 -12.75 -2.81 46.10
C LEU A 179 -14.26 -2.83 46.40
N GLU A 180 -14.93 -3.87 45.91
CA GLU A 180 -16.29 -4.28 46.27
C GLU A 180 -16.25 -5.71 46.80
N GLY A 181 -16.57 -5.89 48.09
CA GLY A 181 -16.46 -7.19 48.77
C GLY A 181 -15.35 -7.22 49.81
N THR A 182 -14.45 -8.21 49.75
CA THR A 182 -13.35 -8.37 50.71
C THR A 182 -12.10 -8.92 50.02
N ALA A 183 -10.97 -8.24 50.22
CA ALA A 183 -9.65 -8.73 49.84
C ALA A 183 -8.85 -9.12 51.09
N THR A 184 -7.96 -10.11 50.97
CA THR A 184 -7.02 -10.50 52.03
C THR A 184 -5.60 -10.34 51.53
N VAL A 185 -4.78 -9.60 52.26
CA VAL A 185 -3.35 -9.40 51.95
C VAL A 185 -2.49 -9.91 53.11
N ARG A 186 -1.31 -10.42 52.79
CA ARG A 186 -0.35 -11.02 53.72
C ARG A 186 0.96 -10.26 53.69
N ASN A 187 1.49 -9.94 54.87
CA ASN A 187 2.89 -9.58 55.03
C ASN A 187 3.73 -10.86 55.13
N GLN A 188 4.66 -11.06 54.20
CA GLN A 188 5.49 -12.26 54.12
C GLN A 188 6.58 -12.29 55.20
N PHE A 189 6.94 -11.15 55.79
CA PHE A 189 7.97 -11.06 56.83
C PHE A 189 7.56 -11.77 58.13
N ASN A 190 6.33 -11.56 58.59
CA ASN A 190 5.77 -12.11 59.83
C ASN A 190 4.60 -13.10 59.58
N ASN A 191 4.26 -13.38 58.32
CA ASN A 191 3.10 -14.18 57.89
C ASN A 191 1.73 -13.63 58.37
N GLU A 192 1.67 -12.37 58.81
CA GLU A 192 0.46 -11.70 59.27
C GLU A 192 -0.47 -11.40 58.09
N THR A 193 -1.79 -11.49 58.29
CA THR A 193 -2.78 -11.20 57.25
C THR A 193 -3.81 -10.19 57.74
N ILE A 194 -4.19 -9.25 56.87
CA ILE A 194 -5.31 -8.33 57.13
C ILE A 194 -6.42 -8.52 56.08
N GLN A 195 -7.67 -8.44 56.53
CA GLN A 195 -8.85 -8.44 55.66
C GLN A 195 -9.30 -7.01 55.42
N ILE A 196 -9.25 -6.59 54.16
CA ILE A 196 -9.67 -5.26 53.70
C ILE A 196 -11.10 -5.39 53.19
N ARG A 197 -12.02 -4.61 53.77
CA ARG A 197 -13.48 -4.70 53.53
C ARG A 197 -14.09 -3.41 52.98
N ARG A 198 -13.27 -2.36 52.82
CA ARG A 198 -13.64 -1.03 52.32
C ARG A 198 -12.42 -0.37 51.67
N ASN A 199 -12.66 0.56 50.76
CA ASN A 199 -11.64 1.43 50.19
C ASN A 199 -11.06 2.39 51.25
N GLY A 200 -9.82 2.84 51.04
CA GLY A 200 -9.04 3.64 52.00
C GLY A 200 -7.84 2.87 52.58
N TYR A 201 -7.30 3.37 53.70
CA TYR A 201 -6.10 2.81 54.34
C TYR A 201 -6.44 1.71 55.35
N ALA A 202 -5.71 0.60 55.30
CA ALA A 202 -5.67 -0.43 56.32
C ALA A 202 -4.21 -0.73 56.70
N ALA A 203 -3.87 -0.66 57.98
CA ALA A 203 -2.51 -0.93 58.47
C ALA A 203 -2.38 -2.38 58.99
N PHE A 204 -1.20 -2.97 58.80
CA PHE A 204 -0.80 -4.17 59.52
C PHE A 204 -0.64 -3.85 61.03
N PRO A 205 -1.27 -4.60 61.94
CA PRO A 205 -1.17 -4.37 63.38
C PRO A 205 0.26 -4.43 63.93
N THR A 206 1.10 -5.33 63.39
CA THR A 206 2.49 -5.46 63.80
C THR A 206 3.35 -4.35 63.19
N THR A 207 4.00 -3.56 64.04
CA THR A 207 5.02 -2.58 63.62
C THR A 207 6.38 -3.24 63.42
N ILE A 208 7.09 -2.86 62.37
CA ILE A 208 8.40 -3.41 61.95
C ILE A 208 9.46 -2.30 62.04
N GLU A 209 10.70 -2.69 62.34
CA GLU A 209 11.84 -1.78 62.53
C GLU A 209 12.23 -1.05 61.23
N ASP A 210 12.54 0.24 61.32
CA ASP A 210 13.03 1.07 60.21
C ASP A 210 14.28 0.43 59.57
N GLY A 211 14.37 0.45 58.24
CA GLY A 211 15.38 -0.28 57.47
C GLY A 211 15.08 -1.75 57.20
N THR A 212 14.09 -2.38 57.85
CA THR A 212 13.70 -3.77 57.55
C THR A 212 12.99 -3.87 56.19
N SER A 213 13.26 -4.93 55.43
CA SER A 213 12.54 -5.19 54.18
C SER A 213 11.14 -5.77 54.41
N TYR A 214 10.19 -5.39 53.55
CA TYR A 214 8.84 -5.92 53.54
C TYR A 214 8.46 -6.49 52.17
N ASN A 215 7.52 -7.43 52.16
CA ASN A 215 6.94 -7.99 50.95
C ASN A 215 5.48 -8.39 51.24
N ILE A 216 4.53 -7.81 50.51
CA ILE A 216 3.10 -8.01 50.66
C ILE A 216 2.57 -8.81 49.45
N SER A 217 1.80 -9.86 49.72
CA SER A 217 1.13 -10.65 48.69
C SER A 217 -0.39 -10.60 48.85
N LEU A 218 -1.11 -10.61 47.73
CA LEU A 218 -2.55 -10.84 47.71
C LEU A 218 -2.82 -12.32 47.98
N VAL A 219 -3.65 -12.62 48.98
CA VAL A 219 -4.04 -13.99 49.37
C VAL A 219 -5.40 -14.36 48.79
N ALA A 220 -6.31 -13.40 48.72
CA ALA A 220 -7.64 -13.55 48.14
C ALA A 220 -8.17 -12.19 47.65
N SER A 221 -8.84 -12.19 46.50
CA SER A 221 -9.66 -11.09 45.99
C SER A 221 -11.15 -11.48 46.02
N PRO A 222 -12.09 -10.53 45.83
CA PRO A 222 -13.47 -10.85 45.50
C PRO A 222 -13.56 -11.71 44.22
N SER A 223 -14.61 -12.51 44.08
CA SER A 223 -14.80 -13.39 42.91
C SER A 223 -15.13 -12.65 41.61
N GLU A 224 -15.69 -11.45 41.71
CA GLU A 224 -16.16 -10.63 40.58
C GLU A 224 -15.22 -9.44 40.29
N GLN A 225 -14.05 -9.38 40.94
CA GLN A 225 -13.06 -8.33 40.75
C GLN A 225 -11.64 -8.87 40.59
N VAL A 226 -10.91 -8.29 39.65
CA VAL A 226 -9.46 -8.46 39.53
C VAL A 226 -8.79 -7.40 40.42
N CYS A 227 -7.94 -7.84 41.34
CA CYS A 227 -7.18 -6.96 42.24
C CYS A 227 -5.67 -7.11 42.02
N SER A 228 -4.94 -6.01 42.02
CA SER A 228 -3.49 -5.98 41.84
C SER A 228 -2.78 -5.17 42.94
N LEU A 229 -1.55 -5.54 43.28
CA LEU A 229 -0.71 -4.85 44.26
C LEU A 229 0.46 -4.13 43.58
N LYS A 230 0.53 -2.81 43.77
CA LYS A 230 1.69 -1.97 43.45
C LYS A 230 2.46 -1.60 44.72
N ASP A 231 3.75 -1.31 44.57
CA ASP A 231 4.69 -1.02 45.66
C ASP A 231 4.72 -2.13 46.73
N LYS A 232 4.53 -3.38 46.27
CA LYS A 232 4.29 -4.54 47.14
C LYS A 232 5.51 -5.00 47.94
N ALA A 233 6.71 -4.52 47.61
CA ALA A 233 7.93 -4.84 48.34
C ALA A 233 8.86 -3.62 48.39
N GLY A 234 9.66 -3.52 49.45
CA GLY A 234 10.57 -2.40 49.67
C GLY A 234 11.17 -2.46 51.07
N TYR A 235 11.58 -1.31 51.60
CA TYR A 235 12.08 -1.16 52.97
C TYR A 235 11.20 -0.23 53.79
N VAL A 236 11.03 -0.51 55.07
CA VAL A 236 10.43 0.44 56.03
C VAL A 236 11.38 1.64 56.14
N SER A 237 10.85 2.86 56.02
CA SER A 237 11.65 4.08 56.08
C SER A 237 10.87 5.24 56.72
N MET A 238 11.49 6.42 56.81
CA MET A 238 10.86 7.64 57.32
C MET A 238 9.51 7.99 56.66
N SER A 239 9.33 7.65 55.37
CA SER A 239 8.02 7.72 54.72
C SER A 239 7.27 6.41 54.99
N MET A 240 6.11 6.49 55.66
CA MET A 240 5.28 5.31 55.95
C MET A 240 5.06 4.48 54.67
N PRO A 241 5.44 3.19 54.63
CA PRO A 241 5.29 2.39 53.42
C PRO A 241 3.81 2.15 53.14
N VAL A 242 3.35 2.66 51.98
CA VAL A 242 1.97 2.51 51.49
C VAL A 242 1.97 1.63 50.24
N VAL A 243 1.56 0.38 50.42
CA VAL A 243 1.27 -0.55 49.31
C VAL A 243 -0.09 -0.16 48.70
N ARG A 244 -0.21 -0.15 47.37
CA ARG A 244 -1.51 0.16 46.70
C ARG A 244 -2.18 -1.12 46.22
N LEU A 245 -3.40 -1.35 46.69
CA LEU A 245 -4.31 -2.41 46.23
C LEU A 245 -5.37 -1.77 45.32
N GLU A 246 -5.25 -2.03 44.02
CA GLU A 246 -6.18 -1.52 43.01
C GLU A 246 -7.04 -2.68 42.51
N CYS A 247 -8.36 -2.58 42.70
CA CYS A 247 -9.35 -3.56 42.25
C CYS A 247 -10.28 -2.97 41.18
N SER A 248 -10.71 -3.81 40.24
CA SER A 248 -11.68 -3.45 39.19
C SER A 248 -12.51 -4.67 38.79
N THR A 249 -13.79 -4.46 38.49
CA THR A 249 -14.59 -5.45 37.75
C THR A 249 -14.02 -5.59 36.33
N PRO A 250 -13.72 -6.80 35.83
CA PRO A 250 -13.35 -6.99 34.44
C PRO A 250 -14.53 -6.59 33.54
N GLU A 251 -14.25 -5.85 32.47
CA GLU A 251 -15.27 -5.51 31.46
C GLU A 251 -15.61 -6.76 30.64
N PRO A 252 -16.90 -6.98 30.30
CA PRO A 252 -17.27 -8.09 29.42
C PRO A 252 -16.70 -7.86 28.02
N LEU A 253 -16.28 -8.96 27.41
CA LEU A 253 -15.72 -9.00 26.06
C LEU A 253 -16.60 -9.86 25.16
N PHE A 254 -16.62 -9.52 23.88
CA PHE A 254 -17.50 -10.08 22.87
C PHE A 254 -16.72 -10.42 21.60
N THR A 255 -17.18 -11.43 20.89
CA THR A 255 -16.57 -11.96 19.68
C THR A 255 -17.37 -11.58 18.44
N VAL A 256 -16.71 -11.65 17.27
CA VAL A 256 -17.35 -11.45 15.97
C VAL A 256 -17.16 -12.71 15.13
N SER A 257 -18.28 -13.25 14.66
CA SER A 257 -18.40 -14.52 13.99
C SER A 257 -19.50 -14.49 12.93
N GLY A 258 -19.52 -15.49 12.05
CA GLY A 258 -20.44 -15.52 10.93
C GLY A 258 -20.27 -16.74 10.04
N VAL A 259 -20.86 -16.67 8.85
CA VAL A 259 -20.81 -17.74 7.83
C VAL A 259 -20.34 -17.17 6.50
N VAL A 260 -19.51 -17.94 5.78
CA VAL A 260 -19.20 -17.74 4.37
C VAL A 260 -19.96 -18.75 3.53
N GLU A 261 -20.75 -18.27 2.58
CA GLU A 261 -21.58 -19.07 1.67
C GLU A 261 -21.05 -18.98 0.23
N GLY A 262 -21.28 -20.01 -0.58
CA GLY A 262 -20.92 -20.02 -2.01
C GLY A 262 -19.41 -19.93 -2.31
N LEU A 263 -18.58 -20.32 -1.35
CA LEU A 263 -17.12 -20.25 -1.45
C LEU A 263 -16.55 -21.49 -2.17
N TYR A 264 -15.87 -21.33 -3.30
CA TYR A 264 -15.27 -22.45 -4.06
C TYR A 264 -13.73 -22.50 -4.02
N ARG A 265 -13.09 -21.51 -3.39
CA ARG A 265 -11.65 -21.39 -3.16
C ARG A 265 -11.39 -20.61 -1.88
N ASP A 266 -10.20 -20.76 -1.32
CA ASP A 266 -9.87 -20.12 -0.06
C ASP A 266 -9.83 -18.58 -0.15
N ILE A 267 -10.36 -17.93 0.88
CA ILE A 267 -10.27 -16.47 1.08
C ILE A 267 -9.63 -16.17 2.43
N TYR A 268 -9.22 -14.91 2.60
CA TYR A 268 -8.89 -14.35 3.90
C TYR A 268 -9.98 -13.37 4.32
N LEU A 269 -10.42 -13.44 5.57
CA LEU A 269 -11.22 -12.41 6.22
C LEU A 269 -10.33 -11.68 7.22
N GLY A 270 -10.36 -10.35 7.21
CA GLY A 270 -9.61 -9.50 8.14
C GLY A 270 -10.54 -8.71 9.05
N LEU A 271 -10.14 -8.53 10.31
CA LEU A 271 -10.80 -7.59 11.24
C LEU A 271 -10.03 -6.26 11.20
N SER A 272 -10.62 -5.28 10.54
CA SER A 272 -10.04 -3.96 10.26
C SER A 272 -9.65 -3.24 11.55
N GLY A 273 -8.48 -2.59 11.54
CA GLY A 273 -7.91 -1.90 12.71
C GLY A 273 -7.32 -2.80 13.80
N GLN A 274 -7.64 -4.10 13.84
CA GLN A 274 -7.13 -5.04 14.86
C GLN A 274 -5.96 -5.92 14.35
N GLY A 275 -5.80 -6.03 13.04
CA GLY A 275 -4.67 -6.75 12.42
C GLY A 275 -4.79 -8.28 12.41
N GLU A 276 -5.93 -8.83 12.85
CA GLU A 276 -6.23 -10.25 12.73
C GLU A 276 -6.73 -10.60 11.32
N TYR A 277 -6.18 -11.66 10.73
CA TYR A 277 -6.65 -12.26 9.48
C TYR A 277 -6.82 -13.76 9.66
N ILE A 278 -7.95 -14.29 9.21
CA ILE A 278 -8.28 -15.73 9.23
C ILE A 278 -8.43 -16.25 7.80
N ARG A 279 -7.81 -17.39 7.51
CA ARG A 279 -7.99 -18.10 6.23
C ARG A 279 -9.21 -19.01 6.33
N ILE A 280 -10.17 -18.83 5.44
CA ILE A 280 -11.31 -19.73 5.27
C ILE A 280 -10.95 -20.69 4.14
N TRP A 281 -10.76 -21.96 4.46
CA TRP A 281 -10.49 -23.02 3.48
C TRP A 281 -11.83 -23.65 3.04
N ASN A 282 -12.08 -23.72 1.73
CA ASN A 282 -13.14 -24.56 1.19
C ASN A 282 -12.66 -25.48 0.06
N ASP A 283 -12.81 -26.78 0.26
CA ASP A 283 -12.48 -27.86 -0.68
C ASP A 283 -13.69 -28.70 -1.11
N ASP A 284 -14.84 -28.59 -0.43
CA ASP A 284 -16.07 -29.36 -0.65
C ASP A 284 -17.27 -28.52 -1.15
N GLY A 285 -17.13 -27.19 -1.16
CA GLY A 285 -18.18 -26.25 -1.60
C GLY A 285 -19.30 -26.04 -0.58
N SER A 286 -19.16 -26.51 0.67
CA SER A 286 -20.13 -26.27 1.74
C SER A 286 -19.92 -24.91 2.40
N ASP A 287 -20.97 -24.34 3.00
CA ASP A 287 -20.85 -23.11 3.79
C ASP A 287 -19.89 -23.30 4.98
N LYS A 288 -19.10 -22.26 5.30
CA LYS A 288 -18.06 -22.31 6.33
C LYS A 288 -18.31 -21.26 7.42
N SER A 289 -18.54 -21.71 8.65
CA SER A 289 -18.57 -20.84 9.83
C SER A 289 -17.18 -20.30 10.17
N PHE A 290 -17.09 -19.04 10.59
CA PHE A 290 -15.85 -18.41 11.05
C PHE A 290 -16.06 -17.66 12.37
N SER A 291 -14.97 -17.46 13.11
CA SER A 291 -14.90 -16.58 14.29
C SER A 291 -13.51 -15.96 14.35
N PHE A 292 -13.45 -14.65 14.60
CA PHE A 292 -12.22 -13.98 15.01
C PHE A 292 -11.87 -14.37 16.45
N ARG A 293 -10.59 -14.32 16.80
CA ARG A 293 -10.08 -14.53 18.18
C ARG A 293 -9.98 -13.22 18.95
N THR A 294 -10.00 -12.09 18.25
CA THR A 294 -9.99 -10.76 18.85
C THR A 294 -11.29 -10.53 19.61
N GLU A 295 -11.13 -10.35 20.91
CA GLU A 295 -12.20 -10.03 21.85
C GLU A 295 -12.34 -8.50 21.97
N LEU A 296 -13.54 -7.99 21.72
CA LEU A 296 -13.86 -6.56 21.67
C LEU A 296 -14.79 -6.14 22.82
N LYS A 297 -14.74 -4.87 23.20
CA LYS A 297 -15.54 -4.29 24.29
C LYS A 297 -16.84 -3.65 23.80
N ALA A 298 -17.82 -3.57 24.71
CA ALA A 298 -19.00 -2.74 24.52
C ALA A 298 -18.63 -1.30 24.10
N GLY A 299 -19.13 -0.85 22.95
CA GLY A 299 -18.85 0.45 22.35
C GLY A 299 -17.67 0.49 21.37
N GLU A 300 -16.90 -0.59 21.21
CA GLU A 300 -15.89 -0.69 20.15
C GLU A 300 -16.54 -1.05 18.80
N SER A 301 -15.98 -0.52 17.71
CA SER A 301 -16.43 -0.84 16.36
C SER A 301 -15.71 -2.06 15.79
N TYR A 302 -16.45 -2.86 15.03
CA TYR A 302 -15.91 -3.91 14.19
C TYR A 302 -16.17 -3.57 12.71
N ASP A 303 -15.26 -4.00 11.83
CA ASP A 303 -15.34 -3.81 10.38
C ASP A 303 -14.55 -4.94 9.73
N ILE A 304 -15.22 -5.74 8.89
CA ILE A 304 -14.66 -6.95 8.29
C ILE A 304 -14.34 -6.68 6.83
N VAL A 305 -13.11 -7.00 6.44
CA VAL A 305 -12.56 -6.77 5.11
C VAL A 305 -12.10 -8.07 4.45
N ILE A 306 -12.19 -8.13 3.12
CA ILE A 306 -11.59 -9.19 2.31
C ILE A 306 -10.37 -8.57 1.60
N PRO A 307 -9.13 -8.73 2.12
CA PRO A 307 -7.96 -8.02 1.61
C PRO A 307 -7.54 -8.47 0.21
N ALA A 308 -7.94 -9.67 -0.22
CA ALA A 308 -7.76 -10.17 -1.57
C ALA A 308 -8.88 -11.17 -1.89
N ILE A 309 -9.64 -10.90 -2.95
CA ILE A 309 -10.59 -11.86 -3.53
C ILE A 309 -9.85 -12.62 -4.64
N PRO A 310 -9.85 -13.96 -4.66
CA PRO A 310 -9.33 -14.74 -5.78
C PRO A 310 -10.04 -14.35 -7.08
N TYR A 311 -9.30 -14.20 -8.18
CA TYR A 311 -9.89 -13.91 -9.49
C TYR A 311 -11.02 -14.89 -9.82
N ASN A 312 -12.10 -14.36 -10.41
CA ASN A 312 -13.33 -15.08 -10.76
C ASN A 312 -14.27 -15.40 -9.59
N PHE A 313 -14.30 -14.58 -8.54
CA PHE A 313 -15.40 -14.55 -7.55
C PHE A 313 -15.72 -13.11 -7.17
N SER A 314 -16.99 -12.82 -6.85
CA SER A 314 -17.40 -11.61 -6.14
C SER A 314 -17.96 -12.02 -4.78
N CYS A 315 -17.49 -11.40 -3.70
CA CYS A 315 -17.98 -11.67 -2.35
C CYS A 315 -18.53 -10.38 -1.72
N GLU A 316 -19.80 -10.40 -1.31
CA GLU A 316 -20.44 -9.31 -0.56
C GLU A 316 -20.51 -9.66 0.93
N ILE A 317 -20.48 -8.65 1.81
CA ILE A 317 -20.52 -8.84 3.26
C ILE A 317 -21.76 -8.15 3.84
N GLU A 318 -22.72 -8.96 4.28
CA GLU A 318 -23.87 -8.53 5.06
C GLU A 318 -23.48 -8.45 6.54
N ASN A 319 -23.93 -7.40 7.24
CA ASN A 319 -23.64 -7.11 8.66
C ASN A 319 -22.14 -7.03 9.03
N GLY A 320 -21.26 -6.87 8.04
CA GLY A 320 -19.79 -6.90 8.20
C GLY A 320 -19.18 -5.80 9.04
N SER A 321 -19.91 -4.74 9.38
CA SER A 321 -19.43 -3.65 10.24
C SER A 321 -20.52 -3.12 11.17
N GLY A 322 -20.10 -2.62 12.33
CA GLY A 322 -21.01 -2.16 13.38
C GLY A 322 -20.28 -1.75 14.66
N THR A 323 -21.02 -1.75 15.77
CA THR A 323 -20.50 -1.45 17.11
C THR A 323 -20.99 -2.53 18.08
N ILE A 324 -20.07 -3.07 18.86
CA ILE A 324 -20.34 -4.08 19.89
C ILE A 324 -21.23 -3.48 20.98
N THR A 325 -22.25 -4.23 21.40
CA THR A 325 -23.23 -3.79 22.41
C THR A 325 -23.08 -4.57 23.71
N ASP A 326 -23.88 -5.62 23.92
CA ASP A 326 -23.92 -6.45 25.12
C ASP A 326 -23.95 -7.97 24.83
N HIS A 327 -23.65 -8.35 23.58
CA HIS A 327 -23.64 -9.74 23.09
C HIS A 327 -22.62 -9.92 21.95
N ASP A 328 -22.26 -11.19 21.69
CA ASP A 328 -21.45 -11.59 20.54
C ASP A 328 -22.17 -11.31 19.22
N ILE A 329 -21.42 -10.90 18.19
CA ILE A 329 -21.92 -10.77 16.82
C ILE A 329 -21.77 -12.14 16.13
N GLN A 330 -22.88 -12.67 15.62
CA GLN A 330 -22.95 -14.02 15.01
C GLN A 330 -23.69 -14.05 13.67
N ASP A 331 -24.17 -12.89 13.20
CA ASP A 331 -25.01 -12.70 12.03
C ASP A 331 -24.27 -12.03 10.85
N VAL A 332 -22.93 -12.00 10.88
CA VAL A 332 -22.13 -11.64 9.71
C VAL A 332 -22.27 -12.74 8.66
N ARG A 333 -22.57 -12.34 7.42
CA ARG A 333 -22.75 -13.26 6.31
C ARG A 333 -21.97 -12.79 5.09
N VAL A 334 -21.00 -13.60 4.67
CA VAL A 334 -20.18 -13.34 3.49
C VAL A 334 -20.72 -14.21 2.35
N VAL A 335 -21.32 -13.59 1.34
CA VAL A 335 -21.91 -14.30 0.19
C VAL A 335 -20.96 -14.20 -0.99
N CYS A 336 -20.32 -15.31 -1.33
CA CYS A 336 -19.48 -15.40 -2.53
C CYS A 336 -20.27 -16.00 -3.70
N THR A 337 -20.11 -15.41 -4.88
CA THR A 337 -20.68 -15.91 -6.14
C THR A 337 -19.57 -16.05 -7.18
N GLU A 338 -19.53 -17.20 -7.85
CA GLU A 338 -18.81 -17.32 -9.12
C GLU A 338 -19.50 -16.41 -10.15
N PRO A 339 -18.78 -15.62 -10.95
CA PRO A 339 -19.35 -14.97 -12.12
C PRO A 339 -20.05 -16.03 -12.96
N GLN A 340 -21.28 -15.75 -13.37
CA GLN A 340 -22.02 -16.62 -14.27
C GLN A 340 -21.10 -17.02 -15.43
N ALA A 341 -21.03 -18.32 -15.74
CA ALA A 341 -20.30 -18.81 -16.90
C ALA A 341 -20.69 -17.93 -18.10
N PRO A 342 -19.69 -17.42 -18.88
CA PRO A 342 -19.93 -16.36 -19.85
C PRO A 342 -21.13 -16.71 -20.71
N VAL A 343 -22.13 -15.82 -20.72
CA VAL A 343 -23.35 -16.00 -21.52
C VAL A 343 -22.89 -16.36 -22.93
N PRO A 344 -23.30 -17.52 -23.48
CA PRO A 344 -22.74 -18.01 -24.73
C PRO A 344 -22.88 -16.90 -25.78
N PRO A 345 -21.79 -16.58 -26.52
CA PRO A 345 -21.77 -15.42 -27.39
C PRO A 345 -22.97 -15.50 -28.34
N ARG A 346 -23.73 -14.39 -28.44
CA ARG A 346 -24.86 -14.30 -29.39
C ARG A 346 -24.37 -14.82 -30.74
N PRO A 347 -25.09 -15.75 -31.40
CA PRO A 347 -24.63 -16.30 -32.67
C PRO A 347 -24.34 -15.19 -33.67
N VAL A 348 -23.22 -15.30 -34.36
CA VAL A 348 -22.81 -14.36 -35.42
C VAL A 348 -22.53 -15.10 -36.71
N GLU A 349 -22.73 -14.41 -37.83
CA GLU A 349 -22.30 -14.84 -39.16
C GLU A 349 -21.17 -13.93 -39.65
N VAL A 350 -20.13 -14.52 -40.22
CA VAL A 350 -18.97 -13.83 -40.78
C VAL A 350 -19.02 -13.91 -42.30
N SER A 351 -18.93 -12.75 -42.95
CA SER A 351 -18.87 -12.62 -44.41
C SER A 351 -17.70 -11.75 -44.84
N THR A 352 -17.10 -12.04 -45.98
CA THR A 352 -16.07 -11.22 -46.61
C THR A 352 -16.70 -10.11 -47.44
N LEU A 353 -16.21 -8.88 -47.26
CA LEU A 353 -16.44 -7.74 -48.14
C LEU A 353 -15.16 -7.53 -48.96
N ASP A 354 -15.18 -8.05 -50.19
CA ASP A 354 -14.07 -7.94 -51.14
C ASP A 354 -13.95 -6.51 -51.68
N LEU A 355 -12.71 -6.00 -51.73
CA LEU A 355 -12.38 -4.67 -52.22
C LEU A 355 -11.42 -4.80 -53.40
N GLU A 356 -11.88 -4.45 -54.61
CA GLU A 356 -11.06 -4.60 -55.83
C GLU A 356 -9.81 -3.71 -55.78
N GLY A 357 -8.65 -4.32 -56.06
CA GLY A 357 -7.36 -3.63 -56.15
C GLY A 357 -6.74 -3.24 -54.80
N ILE A 358 -7.37 -3.56 -53.67
CA ILE A 358 -6.94 -3.12 -52.34
C ILE A 358 -6.16 -4.23 -51.62
N SER A 359 -4.86 -3.97 -51.43
CA SER A 359 -3.95 -4.73 -50.55
C SER A 359 -3.71 -4.00 -49.22
N TYR A 360 -3.22 -4.74 -48.23
CA TYR A 360 -2.70 -4.24 -46.94
C TYR A 360 -3.49 -3.10 -46.28
N LEU A 361 -4.47 -3.48 -45.47
CA LEU A 361 -5.19 -2.56 -44.58
C LEU A 361 -4.47 -2.48 -43.23
N TYR A 362 -4.22 -1.26 -42.74
CA TYR A 362 -3.49 -1.03 -41.49
C TYR A 362 -4.36 -0.40 -40.40
N GLY A 363 -5.21 0.57 -40.76
CA GLY A 363 -6.20 1.24 -39.94
C GLY A 363 -7.63 1.05 -40.46
N ILE A 364 -8.63 1.05 -39.58
CA ILE A 364 -10.06 1.12 -39.90
C ILE A 364 -10.79 1.92 -38.83
N ASP A 365 -11.73 2.78 -39.22
CA ASP A 365 -12.69 3.39 -38.31
C ASP A 365 -14.04 3.62 -39.00
N TYR A 366 -15.12 3.80 -38.23
CA TYR A 366 -16.47 4.06 -38.73
C TYR A 366 -16.85 5.54 -38.50
N SER A 367 -17.07 6.27 -39.60
CA SER A 367 -17.47 7.67 -39.51
C SER A 367 -18.97 7.85 -39.27
N PRO A 368 -19.39 8.90 -38.53
CA PRO A 368 -20.80 9.29 -38.39
C PRO A 368 -21.56 9.51 -39.72
N ASN A 369 -20.85 9.63 -40.85
CA ASN A 369 -21.46 9.74 -42.18
C ASN A 369 -21.97 8.40 -42.77
N GLY A 370 -21.69 7.27 -42.11
CA GLY A 370 -22.14 5.93 -42.52
C GLY A 370 -21.07 5.06 -43.19
N TYR A 371 -19.85 5.57 -43.40
CA TYR A 371 -18.79 4.90 -44.15
C TYR A 371 -17.63 4.46 -43.26
N LEU A 372 -16.97 3.36 -43.66
CA LEU A 372 -15.70 2.92 -43.08
C LEU A 372 -14.56 3.71 -43.71
N TYR A 373 -13.70 4.31 -42.90
CA TYR A 373 -12.46 4.95 -43.35
C TYR A 373 -11.29 4.00 -43.09
N LEU A 374 -10.42 3.83 -44.09
CA LEU A 374 -9.34 2.84 -44.09
C LEU A 374 -8.03 3.48 -44.52
N SER A 375 -6.93 3.08 -43.90
CA SER A 375 -5.61 3.25 -44.51
C SER A 375 -5.28 2.05 -45.40
N HIS A 376 -4.96 2.34 -46.66
CA HIS A 376 -4.68 1.38 -47.71
C HIS A 376 -3.23 1.50 -48.18
N ASN A 377 -2.51 0.36 -48.23
CA ASN A 377 -1.07 0.23 -48.45
C ASN A 377 -0.16 0.96 -47.44
N GLY A 378 -0.72 1.77 -46.54
CA GLY A 378 0.02 2.67 -45.65
C GLY A 378 0.13 4.10 -46.19
N GLU A 379 -0.26 4.32 -47.44
CA GLU A 379 -0.01 5.55 -48.23
C GLU A 379 -1.29 6.37 -48.47
N ASN A 380 -2.47 5.72 -48.48
CA ASN A 380 -3.73 6.34 -48.94
C ASN A 380 -4.86 6.16 -47.93
N VAL A 381 -5.81 7.12 -47.90
CA VAL A 381 -7.07 6.96 -47.15
C VAL A 381 -8.24 6.82 -48.12
N ILE A 382 -9.02 5.76 -47.94
CA ILE A 382 -10.24 5.48 -48.69
C ILE A 382 -11.44 5.40 -47.75
N GLU A 383 -12.61 5.80 -48.24
CA GLU A 383 -13.89 5.50 -47.59
C GLU A 383 -14.58 4.35 -48.33
N VAL A 384 -15.27 3.50 -47.58
CA VAL A 384 -15.90 2.27 -48.08
C VAL A 384 -17.31 2.15 -47.51
N HIS A 385 -18.30 1.94 -48.38
CA HIS A 385 -19.68 1.70 -47.96
C HIS A 385 -19.81 0.26 -47.41
N PRO A 386 -20.19 0.07 -46.12
CA PRO A 386 -20.06 -1.22 -45.42
C PRO A 386 -20.94 -2.35 -45.97
N ASP A 387 -21.97 -2.04 -46.75
CA ASP A 387 -22.88 -3.03 -47.36
C ASP A 387 -22.60 -3.34 -48.83
N THR A 388 -21.89 -2.47 -49.55
CA THR A 388 -21.74 -2.56 -51.02
C THR A 388 -20.30 -2.66 -51.48
N GLY A 389 -19.33 -2.39 -50.61
CA GLY A 389 -17.90 -2.38 -50.95
C GLY A 389 -17.51 -1.23 -51.88
N GLN A 390 -18.43 -0.30 -52.18
CA GLN A 390 -18.14 0.87 -53.00
C GLN A 390 -17.11 1.75 -52.30
N THR A 391 -15.99 1.99 -52.99
CA THR A 391 -14.87 2.76 -52.47
C THR A 391 -14.80 4.15 -53.10
N ARG A 392 -14.33 5.14 -52.32
CA ARG A 392 -13.90 6.45 -52.82
C ARG A 392 -12.55 6.80 -52.19
N VAL A 393 -11.61 7.28 -52.99
CA VAL A 393 -10.35 7.83 -52.47
C VAL A 393 -10.66 9.16 -51.78
N VAL A 394 -10.26 9.26 -50.52
CA VAL A 394 -10.45 10.44 -49.66
C VAL A 394 -9.18 11.28 -49.66
N LEU A 395 -8.04 10.61 -49.48
CA LEU A 395 -6.71 11.19 -49.54
C LEU A 395 -5.82 10.29 -50.40
N GLN A 396 -5.14 10.90 -51.36
CA GLN A 396 -4.05 10.28 -52.11
C GLN A 396 -2.76 11.01 -51.75
N GLU A 397 -1.72 10.28 -51.40
CA GLU A 397 -0.45 10.88 -51.00
C GLU A 397 0.26 11.65 -52.12
N GLY A 398 1.34 12.32 -51.74
CA GLY A 398 2.40 12.73 -52.65
C GLY A 398 2.34 14.22 -53.01
N PRO A 399 3.52 14.86 -53.17
CA PRO A 399 3.61 16.29 -53.43
C PRO A 399 3.03 16.71 -54.79
N GLU A 400 2.87 15.78 -55.74
CA GLU A 400 2.16 16.02 -57.01
C GLU A 400 0.68 16.37 -56.80
N ASN A 401 0.07 15.86 -55.72
CA ASN A 401 -1.30 16.15 -55.31
C ASN A 401 -1.39 17.32 -54.32
N GLY A 402 -0.26 17.91 -53.92
CA GLY A 402 -0.18 18.94 -52.89
C GLY A 402 -0.25 18.42 -51.44
N ASN A 403 -0.18 17.10 -51.26
CA ASN A 403 -0.25 16.40 -49.99
C ASN A 403 1.17 16.00 -49.50
N PRO A 404 1.36 15.71 -48.20
CA PRO A 404 2.57 15.04 -47.74
C PRO A 404 2.66 13.62 -48.35
N GLU A 405 3.87 13.07 -48.30
CA GLU A 405 4.10 11.62 -48.46
C GLU A 405 3.65 10.94 -47.16
N PHE A 406 3.08 9.74 -47.26
CA PHE A 406 2.64 8.95 -46.10
C PHE A 406 3.29 7.57 -46.17
N ASP A 407 3.90 7.11 -45.09
CA ASP A 407 4.51 5.78 -45.04
C ASP A 407 4.06 5.04 -43.77
N THR A 408 3.20 4.03 -44.00
CA THR A 408 2.61 3.21 -42.96
C THR A 408 1.73 4.01 -41.97
N ILE A 409 0.58 4.50 -42.47
CA ILE A 409 -0.54 4.98 -41.63
C ILE A 409 -1.12 3.81 -40.82
N SER A 410 -0.80 3.75 -39.52
CA SER A 410 -1.09 2.62 -38.61
C SER A 410 -2.37 2.78 -37.78
N GLY A 411 -2.74 4.03 -37.50
CA GLY A 411 -3.95 4.41 -36.77
C GLY A 411 -4.74 5.46 -37.55
N ILE A 412 -6.06 5.34 -37.52
CA ILE A 412 -7.02 6.28 -38.10
C ILE A 412 -8.22 6.39 -37.18
N THR A 413 -8.70 7.61 -36.93
CA THR A 413 -9.97 7.88 -36.24
C THR A 413 -10.68 9.05 -36.90
N VAL A 414 -12.02 9.02 -36.92
CA VAL A 414 -12.87 10.07 -37.47
C VAL A 414 -13.71 10.67 -36.35
N ALA A 415 -13.35 11.88 -35.95
CA ALA A 415 -14.03 12.62 -34.90
C ALA A 415 -15.53 12.83 -35.21
N PRO A 416 -16.39 13.05 -34.19
CA PRO A 416 -17.82 13.30 -34.38
C PRO A 416 -18.18 14.48 -35.31
N ASP A 417 -17.27 15.43 -35.53
CA ASP A 417 -17.44 16.55 -36.45
C ASP A 417 -17.02 16.25 -37.90
N GLY A 418 -16.46 15.05 -38.15
CA GLY A 418 -15.93 14.60 -39.44
C GLY A 418 -14.45 14.92 -39.69
N THR A 419 -13.74 15.47 -38.69
CA THR A 419 -12.27 15.64 -38.74
C THR A 419 -11.59 14.28 -38.64
N ILE A 420 -10.64 14.00 -39.55
CA ILE A 420 -9.89 12.73 -39.55
C ILE A 420 -8.53 12.96 -38.90
N PHE A 421 -8.12 12.09 -37.99
CA PHE A 421 -6.76 12.05 -37.47
C PHE A 421 -6.06 10.77 -37.92
N LEU A 422 -4.80 10.88 -38.34
CA LEU A 422 -3.97 9.78 -38.82
C LEU A 422 -2.65 9.73 -38.05
N ASN A 423 -2.23 8.55 -37.65
CA ASN A 423 -0.86 8.31 -37.17
C ASN A 423 -0.03 7.70 -38.30
N ASP A 424 1.00 8.43 -38.72
CA ASP A 424 2.04 7.91 -39.61
C ASP A 424 3.22 7.39 -38.77
N THR A 425 3.51 6.10 -38.89
CA THR A 425 4.52 5.43 -38.05
C THR A 425 5.95 5.52 -38.55
N GLU A 426 6.20 5.78 -39.83
CA GLU A 426 7.57 5.91 -40.37
C GLU A 426 8.04 7.37 -40.34
N PHE A 427 7.15 8.33 -40.61
CA PHE A 427 7.40 9.78 -40.42
C PHE A 427 7.18 10.26 -38.97
N PHE A 428 6.78 9.37 -38.06
CA PHE A 428 6.55 9.65 -36.64
C PHE A 428 5.65 10.88 -36.39
N THR A 429 4.61 11.05 -37.19
CA THR A 429 3.81 12.30 -37.22
C THR A 429 2.32 11.98 -37.15
N THR A 430 1.60 12.67 -36.25
CA THR A 430 0.13 12.64 -36.24
C THR A 430 -0.38 13.79 -37.09
N TYR A 431 -1.20 13.47 -38.10
CA TYR A 431 -1.84 14.45 -38.98
C TYR A 431 -3.31 14.65 -38.60
N ARG A 432 -3.80 15.87 -38.82
CA ARG A 432 -5.23 16.21 -38.78
C ARG A 432 -5.67 16.70 -40.15
N ILE A 433 -6.75 16.11 -40.65
CA ILE A 433 -7.40 16.47 -41.91
C ILE A 433 -8.79 17.03 -41.59
N SER A 434 -9.04 18.26 -42.04
CA SER A 434 -10.35 18.91 -41.83
C SER A 434 -11.46 18.27 -42.69
N THR A 435 -12.72 18.60 -42.41
CA THR A 435 -13.87 18.24 -43.25
C THR A 435 -13.83 18.79 -44.68
N ARG A 436 -12.84 19.62 -45.02
CA ARG A 436 -12.55 20.11 -46.39
C ARG A 436 -11.34 19.41 -47.03
N TYR A 437 -10.82 18.38 -46.38
CA TYR A 437 -9.60 17.66 -46.74
C TYR A 437 -8.32 18.52 -46.73
N GLU A 438 -8.29 19.57 -45.90
CA GLU A 438 -7.08 20.36 -45.64
C GLU A 438 -6.23 19.62 -44.59
N ILE A 439 -5.01 19.23 -44.97
CA ILE A 439 -4.08 18.45 -44.12
C ILE A 439 -3.19 19.40 -43.29
N SER A 440 -3.02 19.08 -42.02
CA SER A 440 -2.13 19.78 -41.09
C SER A 440 -1.38 18.79 -40.20
N VAL A 441 -0.14 19.11 -39.80
CA VAL A 441 0.53 18.40 -38.71
C VAL A 441 -0.21 18.75 -37.42
N PHE A 442 -0.61 17.72 -36.67
CA PHE A 442 -1.29 17.85 -35.38
C PHE A 442 -0.29 17.66 -34.23
N LEU A 443 0.52 16.61 -34.30
CA LEU A 443 1.69 16.40 -33.43
C LEU A 443 2.90 16.00 -34.28
N ASP A 444 4.08 16.49 -33.91
CA ASP A 444 5.35 16.12 -34.54
C ASP A 444 6.10 15.01 -33.79
N GLN A 445 7.16 14.51 -34.43
CA GLN A 445 8.07 13.47 -33.94
C GLN A 445 8.77 13.78 -32.60
N TYR A 446 8.80 15.04 -32.16
CA TYR A 446 9.37 15.43 -30.87
C TYR A 446 8.33 15.32 -29.74
N VAL A 447 7.05 15.30 -30.09
CA VAL A 447 5.95 15.08 -29.15
C VAL A 447 5.59 13.59 -29.07
N ALA A 448 5.34 12.91 -30.19
CA ALA A 448 5.00 11.48 -30.20
C ALA A 448 6.03 10.71 -31.03
N PHE A 449 6.55 9.60 -30.50
CA PHE A 449 7.58 8.80 -31.15
C PHE A 449 7.00 7.42 -31.45
N THR A 450 6.70 7.15 -32.73
CA THR A 450 5.87 6.02 -33.18
C THR A 450 4.51 5.96 -32.49
N ALA A 451 3.60 6.90 -32.80
CA ALA A 451 2.20 6.76 -32.39
C ALA A 451 1.54 5.61 -33.19
N PHE A 452 1.00 4.59 -32.53
CA PHE A 452 0.50 3.36 -33.21
C PHE A 452 -1.01 3.33 -33.43
N ASP A 453 -1.76 3.98 -32.55
CA ASP A 453 -3.21 4.04 -32.60
C ASP A 453 -3.71 5.27 -31.83
N LEU A 454 -4.93 5.71 -32.13
CA LEU A 454 -5.51 6.92 -31.61
C LEU A 454 -7.03 6.90 -31.68
N ASP A 455 -7.68 7.62 -30.76
CA ASP A 455 -9.13 7.74 -30.70
C ASP A 455 -9.56 9.12 -30.17
N VAL A 456 -10.79 9.54 -30.48
CA VAL A 456 -11.36 10.83 -30.04
C VAL A 456 -12.37 10.58 -28.93
N GLY A 457 -11.99 10.95 -27.70
CA GLY A 457 -12.84 10.75 -26.53
C GLY A 457 -14.13 11.58 -26.55
N PRO A 458 -15.14 11.22 -25.74
CA PRO A 458 -16.42 11.92 -25.64
C PRO A 458 -16.29 13.37 -25.12
N ASP A 459 -15.14 13.72 -24.55
CA ASP A 459 -14.78 15.08 -24.14
C ASP A 459 -14.10 15.92 -25.23
N GLY A 460 -13.95 15.37 -26.45
CA GLY A 460 -13.40 16.06 -27.61
C GLY A 460 -11.87 16.14 -27.66
N TYR A 461 -11.17 15.44 -26.77
CA TYR A 461 -9.70 15.31 -26.81
C TYR A 461 -9.29 14.11 -27.67
N VAL A 462 -8.12 14.20 -28.31
CA VAL A 462 -7.49 13.07 -29.00
C VAL A 462 -6.61 12.31 -28.01
N TYR A 463 -6.80 11.00 -27.92
CA TYR A 463 -6.03 10.09 -27.08
C TYR A 463 -5.13 9.25 -27.96
N ILE A 464 -3.85 9.09 -27.59
CA ILE A 464 -2.84 8.47 -28.46
C ILE A 464 -2.02 7.44 -27.70
N ALA A 465 -1.86 6.26 -28.30
CA ALA A 465 -0.89 5.24 -27.91
C ALA A 465 0.49 5.59 -28.49
N ASP A 466 1.30 6.29 -27.69
CA ASP A 466 2.66 6.71 -28.03
C ASP A 466 3.63 5.55 -27.73
N TYR A 467 3.64 4.55 -28.63
CA TYR A 467 4.30 3.25 -28.47
C TYR A 467 5.76 3.39 -28.07
N GLY A 468 6.52 4.22 -28.80
CA GLY A 468 7.97 4.35 -28.66
C GLY A 468 8.42 5.15 -27.44
N ASN A 469 7.49 5.90 -26.81
CA ASN A 469 7.70 6.54 -25.51
C ASN A 469 6.98 5.81 -24.35
N GLU A 470 6.38 4.64 -24.62
CA GLU A 470 5.71 3.78 -23.63
C GLU A 470 4.66 4.53 -22.80
N ARG A 471 3.78 5.31 -23.45
CA ARG A 471 2.84 6.17 -22.72
C ARG A 471 1.52 6.42 -23.45
N ILE A 472 0.53 6.85 -22.67
CA ILE A 472 -0.76 7.32 -23.18
C ILE A 472 -0.80 8.85 -23.10
N LEU A 473 -1.04 9.50 -24.24
CA LEU A 473 -1.22 10.94 -24.33
C LEU A 473 -2.71 11.31 -24.41
N LYS A 474 -3.04 12.49 -23.89
CA LYS A 474 -4.30 13.20 -24.15
C LYS A 474 -3.99 14.60 -24.66
N VAL A 475 -4.59 14.94 -25.80
CA VAL A 475 -4.19 16.07 -26.65
C VAL A 475 -5.42 16.94 -26.95
N ASP A 476 -5.31 18.25 -26.76
CA ASP A 476 -6.36 19.20 -27.12
C ASP A 476 -6.36 19.52 -28.63
N GLN A 477 -7.33 20.31 -29.09
CA GLN A 477 -7.51 20.64 -30.51
C GLN A 477 -6.41 21.57 -31.05
N GLU A 478 -5.61 22.17 -30.18
CA GLU A 478 -4.46 23.00 -30.51
C GLU A 478 -3.14 22.20 -30.55
N GLY A 479 -3.14 20.93 -30.14
CA GLY A 479 -1.97 20.06 -30.10
C GLY A 479 -1.21 20.10 -28.75
N ASN A 480 -1.72 20.79 -27.72
CA ASN A 480 -1.14 20.71 -26.39
C ASN A 480 -1.50 19.37 -25.76
N PHE A 481 -0.51 18.68 -25.19
CA PHE A 481 -0.68 17.33 -24.65
C PHE A 481 -0.45 17.26 -23.14
N THR A 482 -1.06 16.25 -22.55
CA THR A 482 -0.78 15.77 -21.19
C THR A 482 -0.44 14.28 -21.28
N VAL A 483 0.55 13.84 -20.51
CA VAL A 483 0.83 12.41 -20.33
C VAL A 483 -0.14 11.89 -19.28
N LEU A 484 -1.10 11.05 -19.68
CA LEU A 484 -2.08 10.46 -18.76
C LEU A 484 -1.52 9.29 -17.96
N ALA A 485 -0.63 8.51 -18.59
CA ALA A 485 0.07 7.40 -17.97
C ALA A 485 1.42 7.20 -18.65
N GLN A 486 2.48 7.06 -17.84
CA GLN A 486 3.71 6.42 -18.26
C GLN A 486 3.58 4.93 -17.96
N LEU A 487 3.92 4.10 -18.93
CA LEU A 487 3.84 2.64 -18.87
C LEU A 487 5.25 2.05 -18.81
N ASP A 488 5.32 0.75 -18.55
CA ASP A 488 6.52 -0.10 -18.55
C ASP A 488 6.61 -1.02 -19.77
N HIS A 489 5.66 -0.89 -20.71
CA HIS A 489 5.54 -1.64 -21.94
C HIS A 489 4.86 -0.78 -23.03
N ASN A 490 5.10 -1.08 -24.31
CA ASN A 490 4.62 -0.26 -25.42
C ASN A 490 3.11 -0.49 -25.70
N PRO A 491 2.24 0.53 -25.58
CA PRO A 491 0.82 0.42 -25.95
C PRO A 491 0.68 0.32 -27.47
N MET A 492 -0.24 -0.51 -27.96
CA MET A 492 -0.50 -0.68 -29.40
C MET A 492 -1.86 -0.12 -29.82
N GLY A 493 -2.94 -0.88 -29.66
CA GLY A 493 -4.29 -0.43 -29.98
C GLY A 493 -4.92 0.36 -28.83
N LEU A 494 -5.81 1.31 -29.14
CA LEU A 494 -6.44 2.20 -28.15
C LEU A 494 -7.91 2.49 -28.48
N ILE A 495 -8.76 2.56 -27.46
CA ILE A 495 -10.15 3.05 -27.56
C ILE A 495 -10.56 3.76 -26.26
N VAL A 496 -11.39 4.80 -26.35
CA VAL A 496 -11.90 5.59 -25.24
C VAL A 496 -13.39 5.32 -25.06
N GLY A 497 -13.80 5.02 -23.83
CA GLY A 497 -15.23 4.84 -23.51
C GLY A 497 -15.95 6.16 -23.25
N GLU A 498 -17.28 6.13 -23.43
CA GLU A 498 -18.22 7.19 -23.03
C GLU A 498 -18.08 7.61 -21.55
N ASP A 499 -17.56 6.72 -20.71
CA ASP A 499 -17.28 6.96 -19.28
C ASP A 499 -15.90 7.60 -19.01
N GLY A 500 -15.17 7.96 -20.07
CA GLY A 500 -13.81 8.53 -20.04
C GLY A 500 -12.71 7.55 -19.68
N ALA A 501 -12.98 6.23 -19.61
CA ALA A 501 -11.95 5.22 -19.43
C ALA A 501 -11.21 4.96 -20.76
N VAL A 502 -9.89 4.89 -20.71
CA VAL A 502 -9.06 4.54 -21.88
C VAL A 502 -8.70 3.07 -21.78
N TYR A 503 -8.98 2.31 -22.82
CA TYR A 503 -8.62 0.90 -22.94
C TYR A 503 -7.53 0.75 -24.00
N PHE A 504 -6.52 -0.06 -23.73
CA PHE A 504 -5.40 -0.25 -24.67
C PHE A 504 -4.83 -1.66 -24.62
N THR A 505 -4.29 -2.13 -25.75
CA THR A 505 -3.54 -3.40 -25.80
C THR A 505 -2.06 -3.17 -25.52
N VAL A 506 -1.44 -4.15 -24.85
CA VAL A 506 0.01 -4.29 -24.77
C VAL A 506 0.35 -5.66 -25.35
N ALA A 507 0.68 -5.66 -26.64
CA ALA A 507 0.64 -6.88 -27.44
C ALA A 507 1.77 -7.86 -27.10
N GLN A 508 2.96 -7.35 -26.73
CA GLN A 508 4.16 -8.12 -26.39
C GLN A 508 3.93 -9.05 -25.18
N ILE A 509 3.11 -8.62 -24.21
CA ILE A 509 2.71 -9.40 -23.03
C ILE A 509 1.30 -9.99 -23.15
N SER A 510 0.64 -9.80 -24.30
CA SER A 510 -0.69 -10.33 -24.63
C SER A 510 -1.81 -9.92 -23.68
N ASN A 511 -1.88 -8.63 -23.32
CA ASN A 511 -2.84 -8.11 -22.34
C ASN A 511 -3.66 -6.92 -22.85
N VAL A 512 -4.82 -6.72 -22.24
CA VAL A 512 -5.69 -5.54 -22.37
C VAL A 512 -5.70 -4.81 -21.03
N TYR A 513 -5.43 -3.51 -21.06
CA TYR A 513 -5.40 -2.63 -19.89
C TYR A 513 -6.54 -1.62 -19.93
N LYS A 514 -6.89 -1.12 -18.73
CA LYS A 514 -7.84 -0.04 -18.49
C LYS A 514 -7.17 1.05 -17.66
N LEU A 515 -7.21 2.27 -18.17
CA LEU A 515 -6.79 3.49 -17.50
C LEU A 515 -8.03 4.33 -17.16
N LYS A 516 -8.28 4.55 -15.86
CA LYS A 516 -9.34 5.46 -15.40
C LYS A 516 -8.88 6.25 -14.17
N HIS A 517 -9.15 7.55 -14.14
CA HIS A 517 -8.76 8.46 -13.05
C HIS A 517 -7.26 8.40 -12.69
N GLY A 518 -6.38 8.19 -13.68
CA GLY A 518 -4.93 8.07 -13.47
C GLY A 518 -4.46 6.70 -12.97
N VAL A 519 -5.36 5.74 -12.73
CA VAL A 519 -5.03 4.37 -12.35
C VAL A 519 -5.00 3.49 -13.60
N VAL A 520 -3.83 2.92 -13.91
CA VAL A 520 -3.66 1.85 -14.90
C VAL A 520 -3.89 0.51 -14.21
N SER A 521 -4.71 -0.35 -14.83
CA SER A 521 -5.03 -1.68 -14.32
C SER A 521 -5.12 -2.67 -15.48
N ARG A 522 -4.66 -3.91 -15.27
CA ARG A 522 -4.81 -5.00 -16.24
C ARG A 522 -6.26 -5.47 -16.21
N LEU A 523 -6.98 -5.29 -17.31
CA LEU A 523 -8.38 -5.70 -17.44
C LEU A 523 -8.48 -7.19 -17.76
N ALA A 524 -7.68 -7.67 -18.72
CA ALA A 524 -7.73 -9.04 -19.20
C ALA A 524 -6.42 -9.48 -19.86
N GLY A 525 -6.28 -10.80 -20.06
CA GLY A 525 -5.12 -11.42 -20.66
C GLY A 525 -4.25 -12.08 -19.61
N ALA A 526 -3.83 -13.32 -19.84
CA ALA A 526 -2.87 -14.07 -19.03
C ALA A 526 -1.42 -13.74 -19.40
N ASP A 527 -0.45 -14.22 -18.63
CA ASP A 527 0.97 -14.02 -18.95
C ASP A 527 1.37 -14.94 -20.11
N GLY A 528 1.63 -14.33 -21.27
CA GLY A 528 2.06 -15.02 -22.49
C GLY A 528 0.92 -15.41 -23.44
N CYS A 529 1.33 -15.81 -24.64
CA CYS A 529 0.45 -16.18 -25.75
C CYS A 529 -0.35 -17.46 -25.45
N GLY A 530 -1.67 -17.43 -25.70
CA GLY A 530 -2.53 -18.61 -25.73
C GLY A 530 -3.94 -18.30 -26.23
N PHE A 531 -4.74 -19.33 -26.52
CA PHE A 531 -6.12 -19.18 -26.99
C PHE A 531 -7.09 -19.88 -26.03
N MET A 532 -7.62 -19.14 -25.06
CA MET A 532 -8.59 -19.63 -24.08
C MET A 532 -9.48 -18.47 -23.60
N ASP A 533 -10.79 -18.71 -23.52
CA ASP A 533 -11.75 -17.80 -22.89
C ASP A 533 -11.67 -17.91 -21.35
N GLY A 534 -12.00 -16.83 -20.64
CA GLY A 534 -11.84 -16.76 -19.19
C GLY A 534 -11.81 -15.31 -18.69
N THR A 535 -11.77 -15.11 -17.38
CA THR A 535 -11.88 -13.78 -16.78
C THR A 535 -10.54 -13.26 -16.27
N GLY A 536 -10.28 -11.96 -16.48
CA GLY A 536 -9.07 -11.27 -16.03
C GLY A 536 -7.79 -11.95 -16.55
N VAL A 537 -6.92 -12.34 -15.63
CA VAL A 537 -5.65 -13.03 -15.90
C VAL A 537 -5.78 -14.49 -16.33
N HIS A 538 -7.02 -15.01 -16.49
CA HIS A 538 -7.29 -16.38 -16.94
C HIS A 538 -7.84 -16.47 -18.36
N GLY A 539 -8.29 -15.36 -18.96
CA GLY A 539 -8.50 -15.28 -20.40
C GLY A 539 -7.16 -15.06 -21.10
N TYR A 540 -6.85 -15.80 -22.15
CA TYR A 540 -5.59 -15.66 -22.90
C TYR A 540 -5.80 -14.94 -24.23
N PHE A 541 -4.81 -14.16 -24.64
CA PHE A 541 -4.68 -13.59 -25.99
C PHE A 541 -3.33 -14.02 -26.59
N CYS A 542 -3.09 -13.72 -27.86
CA CYS A 542 -1.77 -13.83 -28.48
C CYS A 542 -1.52 -12.65 -29.42
N ASN A 543 -0.70 -11.71 -28.92
CA ASN A 543 -0.36 -10.47 -29.62
C ASN A 543 -1.61 -9.65 -30.07
N PRO A 544 -2.53 -9.31 -29.14
CA PRO A 544 -3.74 -8.56 -29.45
C PRO A 544 -3.39 -7.17 -29.99
N ASP A 545 -4.06 -6.77 -31.06
CA ASP A 545 -3.67 -5.62 -31.89
C ASP A 545 -4.68 -4.47 -31.68
N GLY A 546 -5.55 -4.17 -32.66
CA GLY A 546 -6.56 -3.11 -32.56
C GLY A 546 -7.76 -3.42 -31.64
N LEU A 547 -8.38 -2.36 -31.14
CA LEU A 547 -9.56 -2.38 -30.27
C LEU A 547 -10.75 -1.64 -30.90
N ALA A 548 -11.96 -1.99 -30.48
CA ALA A 548 -13.18 -1.21 -30.70
C ALA A 548 -14.13 -1.40 -29.52
N MET A 549 -15.17 -0.56 -29.38
CA MET A 549 -16.17 -0.68 -28.31
C MET A 549 -17.55 -1.02 -28.89
N ASP A 550 -18.20 -2.07 -28.40
CA ASP A 550 -19.58 -2.38 -28.79
C ASP A 550 -20.60 -1.49 -28.05
N PRO A 551 -21.86 -1.38 -28.53
CA PRO A 551 -22.86 -0.51 -27.90
C PRO A 551 -23.23 -0.87 -26.46
N ASP A 552 -22.88 -2.07 -25.98
CA ASP A 552 -23.05 -2.51 -24.60
C ASP A 552 -21.84 -2.13 -23.71
N GLY A 553 -20.81 -1.48 -24.27
CA GLY A 553 -19.60 -1.02 -23.59
C GLY A 553 -18.50 -2.07 -23.45
N ASN A 554 -18.59 -3.20 -24.17
CA ASN A 554 -17.54 -4.22 -24.16
C ASN A 554 -16.45 -3.90 -25.19
N ILE A 555 -15.22 -4.32 -24.90
CA ILE A 555 -14.08 -4.14 -25.78
C ILE A 555 -14.00 -5.31 -26.76
N ILE A 556 -14.12 -5.03 -28.06
CA ILE A 556 -13.83 -5.96 -29.14
C ILE A 556 -12.33 -5.90 -29.44
N VAL A 557 -11.68 -7.06 -29.52
CA VAL A 557 -10.21 -7.21 -29.64
C VAL A 557 -9.87 -8.01 -30.89
N ALA A 558 -8.98 -7.47 -31.72
CA ALA A 558 -8.32 -8.23 -32.79
C ALA A 558 -7.20 -9.10 -32.19
N ASP A 559 -7.48 -10.38 -31.95
CA ASP A 559 -6.53 -11.31 -31.32
C ASP A 559 -5.65 -11.98 -32.39
N ARG A 560 -4.68 -11.19 -32.87
CA ARG A 560 -4.02 -11.35 -34.17
C ARG A 560 -3.39 -12.72 -34.39
N PHE A 561 -2.61 -13.24 -33.45
CA PHE A 561 -1.95 -14.53 -33.63
C PHE A 561 -2.79 -15.74 -33.21
N ASN A 562 -3.94 -15.50 -32.55
CA ASN A 562 -4.98 -16.52 -32.36
C ASN A 562 -6.00 -16.55 -33.51
N ASN A 563 -5.84 -15.74 -34.56
CA ASN A 563 -6.73 -15.71 -35.73
C ASN A 563 -8.22 -15.60 -35.34
N ALA A 564 -8.52 -14.82 -34.30
CA ALA A 564 -9.84 -14.73 -33.70
C ALA A 564 -10.19 -13.28 -33.33
N ILE A 565 -11.49 -13.02 -33.19
CA ILE A 565 -12.03 -11.78 -32.63
C ILE A 565 -12.63 -12.12 -31.28
N ARG A 566 -12.20 -11.40 -30.26
CA ARG A 566 -12.57 -11.61 -28.86
C ARG A 566 -13.37 -10.42 -28.35
N ARG A 567 -14.14 -10.61 -27.29
CA ARG A 567 -14.86 -9.56 -26.57
C ARG A 567 -14.50 -9.64 -25.10
N VAL A 568 -14.19 -8.50 -24.49
CA VAL A 568 -13.86 -8.33 -23.07
C VAL A 568 -14.89 -7.42 -22.43
N THR A 569 -15.59 -7.90 -21.41
CA THR A 569 -16.53 -7.05 -20.66
C THR A 569 -15.78 -6.01 -19.80
N PRO A 570 -16.45 -4.94 -19.32
CA PRO A 570 -15.86 -4.02 -18.35
C PRO A 570 -15.33 -4.67 -17.05
N ASP A 571 -15.82 -5.88 -16.73
CA ASP A 571 -15.39 -6.73 -15.60
C ASP A 571 -14.26 -7.73 -15.97
N GLY A 572 -13.73 -7.65 -17.19
CA GLY A 572 -12.60 -8.46 -17.66
C GLY A 572 -12.94 -9.86 -18.17
N VAL A 573 -14.22 -10.18 -18.43
CA VAL A 573 -14.62 -11.50 -18.95
C VAL A 573 -14.30 -11.59 -20.44
N VAL A 574 -13.35 -12.44 -20.82
CA VAL A 574 -12.94 -12.69 -22.22
C VAL A 574 -13.79 -13.81 -22.84
N THR A 575 -14.42 -13.52 -23.96
CA THR A 575 -15.17 -14.48 -24.79
C THR A 575 -14.74 -14.41 -26.24
N THR A 576 -14.79 -15.53 -26.96
CA THR A 576 -14.57 -15.57 -28.41
C THR A 576 -15.86 -15.18 -29.14
N VAL A 577 -15.78 -14.18 -30.02
CA VAL A 577 -16.90 -13.73 -30.87
C VAL A 577 -16.93 -14.52 -32.17
N ALA A 578 -15.79 -14.65 -32.84
CA ALA A 578 -15.61 -15.45 -34.04
C ALA A 578 -14.15 -15.87 -34.22
N GLY A 579 -13.91 -16.96 -34.93
CA GLY A 579 -12.58 -17.51 -35.21
C GLY A 579 -12.32 -18.83 -34.48
N THR A 580 -11.62 -19.76 -35.13
CA THR A 580 -11.35 -21.11 -34.58
C THR A 580 -9.95 -21.30 -34.00
N GLY A 581 -9.10 -20.27 -34.00
CA GLY A 581 -7.65 -20.42 -33.77
C GLY A 581 -6.83 -20.59 -35.07
N GLU A 582 -7.43 -21.19 -36.09
CA GLU A 582 -6.76 -21.58 -37.33
C GLU A 582 -6.67 -20.42 -38.34
N GLU A 583 -5.53 -20.31 -39.03
CA GLU A 583 -5.32 -19.30 -40.07
C GLU A 583 -6.16 -19.61 -41.32
N GLY A 584 -6.92 -18.61 -41.81
CA GLY A 584 -7.64 -18.70 -43.08
C GLY A 584 -8.55 -17.52 -43.38
N SER A 585 -9.49 -17.72 -44.30
CA SER A 585 -10.47 -16.71 -44.72
C SER A 585 -11.87 -17.32 -44.93
N ARG A 586 -12.20 -18.42 -44.23
CA ARG A 586 -13.50 -19.08 -44.37
C ARG A 586 -14.59 -18.23 -43.74
N ASP A 587 -15.65 -17.97 -44.50
CA ASP A 587 -16.91 -17.36 -44.07
C ASP A 587 -17.90 -18.40 -43.51
N GLY A 588 -18.95 -17.93 -42.85
CA GLY A 588 -19.99 -18.73 -42.19
C GLY A 588 -20.15 -18.39 -40.71
N SER A 589 -20.72 -19.33 -39.94
CA SER A 589 -20.97 -19.13 -38.51
C SER A 589 -19.71 -18.74 -37.74
N GLY A 590 -19.81 -17.89 -36.72
CA GLY A 590 -18.67 -17.35 -35.99
C GLY A 590 -17.72 -18.42 -35.42
N SER A 591 -18.28 -19.56 -34.99
CA SER A 591 -17.55 -20.73 -34.48
C SER A 591 -16.85 -21.57 -35.57
N GLU A 592 -17.13 -21.31 -36.85
CA GLU A 592 -16.54 -22.02 -37.99
C GLU A 592 -15.72 -21.09 -38.90
N ALA A 593 -15.95 -19.78 -38.86
CA ALA A 593 -15.18 -18.80 -39.61
C ALA A 593 -13.71 -18.81 -39.20
N THR A 594 -12.80 -18.64 -40.17
CA THR A 594 -11.35 -18.51 -39.92
C THR A 594 -10.84 -17.15 -40.37
N PHE A 595 -9.84 -16.60 -39.67
CA PHE A 595 -9.20 -15.32 -39.98
C PHE A 595 -7.71 -15.52 -40.24
N SER A 596 -7.04 -14.58 -40.90
CA SER A 596 -5.59 -14.60 -41.13
C SER A 596 -5.02 -13.29 -40.63
N SER A 597 -4.43 -13.35 -39.44
CA SER A 597 -3.87 -12.19 -38.73
C SER A 597 -4.82 -10.97 -38.74
N PRO A 598 -6.00 -11.04 -38.08
CA PRO A 598 -6.85 -9.85 -37.91
C PRO A 598 -6.06 -8.75 -37.19
N ARG A 599 -6.18 -7.49 -37.65
CA ARG A 599 -5.32 -6.38 -37.19
C ARG A 599 -6.06 -5.24 -36.51
N ARG A 600 -7.10 -4.71 -37.16
CA ARG A 600 -7.96 -3.67 -36.58
C ARG A 600 -9.41 -4.10 -36.67
N VAL A 601 -10.20 -3.54 -35.78
CA VAL A 601 -11.64 -3.72 -35.70
C VAL A 601 -12.28 -2.35 -35.55
N THR A 602 -13.49 -2.19 -36.07
CA THR A 602 -14.39 -1.10 -35.69
C THR A 602 -15.81 -1.64 -35.60
N THR A 603 -16.62 -1.02 -34.77
CA THR A 603 -18.02 -1.39 -34.50
C THR A 603 -18.95 -0.43 -35.24
N LEU A 604 -20.02 -0.98 -35.81
CA LEU A 604 -21.04 -0.19 -36.51
C LEU A 604 -22.23 0.04 -35.57
N PRO A 605 -23.01 1.13 -35.74
CA PRO A 605 -24.18 1.43 -34.92
C PRO A 605 -25.28 0.36 -34.92
N ASP A 606 -25.26 -0.56 -35.89
CA ASP A 606 -26.16 -1.71 -35.99
C ASP A 606 -25.63 -2.98 -35.31
N GLY A 607 -24.54 -2.87 -34.54
CA GLY A 607 -23.92 -3.98 -33.80
C GLY A 607 -23.04 -4.90 -34.65
N ARG A 608 -22.82 -4.59 -35.93
CA ARG A 608 -21.81 -5.30 -36.74
C ARG A 608 -20.39 -4.92 -36.33
N ILE A 609 -19.45 -5.82 -36.59
CA ILE A 609 -18.01 -5.58 -36.41
C ILE A 609 -17.35 -5.71 -37.79
N ALA A 610 -16.63 -4.67 -38.21
CA ALA A 610 -15.77 -4.72 -39.38
C ALA A 610 -14.32 -5.00 -38.95
N VAL A 611 -13.66 -5.94 -39.62
CA VAL A 611 -12.33 -6.44 -39.26
C VAL A 611 -11.39 -6.34 -40.46
N THR A 612 -10.20 -5.76 -40.29
CA THR A 612 -9.15 -5.81 -41.32
C THR A 612 -8.34 -7.10 -41.20
N ALA A 613 -8.14 -7.79 -42.32
CA ALA A 613 -7.36 -9.03 -42.40
C ALA A 613 -6.23 -8.92 -43.44
N ARG A 614 -5.22 -9.80 -43.32
CA ARG A 614 -3.96 -9.72 -44.09
C ARG A 614 -4.12 -9.70 -45.62
N GLN A 615 -5.22 -10.21 -46.15
CA GLN A 615 -5.46 -10.35 -47.60
C GLN A 615 -6.11 -9.12 -48.26
N GLY A 616 -6.26 -7.99 -47.54
CA GLY A 616 -6.83 -6.75 -48.09
C GLY A 616 -8.37 -6.68 -48.09
N ALA A 617 -9.03 -7.78 -47.73
CA ALA A 617 -10.48 -7.83 -47.54
C ALA A 617 -10.90 -7.40 -46.12
N ILE A 618 -12.11 -6.86 -46.01
CA ILE A 618 -12.77 -6.60 -44.72
C ILE A 618 -13.65 -7.79 -44.38
N ARG A 619 -13.55 -8.33 -43.17
CA ARG A 619 -14.48 -9.35 -42.67
C ARG A 619 -15.56 -8.65 -41.86
N ILE A 620 -16.81 -8.81 -42.24
CA ILE A 620 -17.97 -8.26 -41.53
C ILE A 620 -18.59 -9.37 -40.69
N ILE A 621 -18.57 -9.19 -39.37
CA ILE A 621 -19.28 -10.04 -38.41
C ILE A 621 -20.65 -9.40 -38.16
N ARG A 622 -21.72 -10.16 -38.35
CA ARG A 622 -23.10 -9.71 -38.10
C ARG A 622 -23.74 -10.51 -36.96
N PRO A 623 -24.43 -9.86 -36.01
CA PRO A 623 -25.35 -10.55 -35.11
C PRO A 623 -26.40 -11.33 -35.90
N VAL A 624 -26.73 -12.55 -35.45
CA VAL A 624 -27.87 -13.31 -35.97
C VAL A 624 -29.08 -13.03 -35.07
N ASP A 625 -29.93 -12.09 -35.48
CA ASP A 625 -31.19 -11.81 -34.80
C ASP A 625 -32.16 -12.99 -34.99
N GLY A 626 -32.21 -13.90 -34.02
CA GLY A 626 -33.08 -15.07 -34.14
C GLY A 626 -32.92 -16.16 -33.10
N LEU A 627 -33.05 -15.84 -31.81
CA LEU A 627 -33.61 -16.72 -30.75
C LEU A 627 -33.79 -15.88 -29.46
N GLN A 628 -35.03 -15.47 -29.18
CA GLN A 628 -35.47 -15.02 -27.85
C GLN A 628 -35.81 -16.22 -26.97
#